data_AF-A0A6B2LAH6-F1
#
_entry.id   AF-A0A6B2LAH6-F1
#
_cell.length_a   1.000
_cell.length_b   1.000
_cell.length_c   1.000
_cell.angle_alpha   90.00
_cell.angle_beta   90.00
_cell.angle_gamma   90.00
#
_symmetry.space_group_name_H-M   'P 1'
#
loop_
_entity.id
_entity.type
_entity.pdbx_description
1 polymer ?
#
loop_
_entity_poly.entity_id
_entity_poly.type
_entity_poly.pdbx_seq_one_letter_code
_entity_poly.pdbx_strand_id
1 'polypeptide(L)'
;MREIGLSPFVIKYVECSLIARGAAKAFLVRKELVNYKKVLYHMVQQYEGVSKDVGTFLSLYYAEHRKVEPSKLLGHAVLHKELAIIRGALNILRDTRGWTKQICCVPRYPTHNYKQLFLAGDTGIWCKPEGMICQRMYDHFGGIVEECRRTLREVIAAEGWPLQPDFPGKKLKCRVCSQEYSKGWVQNYVCWKCEDDLRSSGKCPFERDHPPSICPHSRKCFSCELASCRECGLVRGDGGLVLQLVSTLRPEYIFIDFDETLCNTKSGLKPILGKNGLNPQLLEVLQSHPKVYIVTKQNVGHKEILEVFIEKH
;
A
#
# COMPACT_ATOMS: atom_id res chain seq x y z
N MET A 1 -41.06 10.65 -9.46
CA MET A 1 -41.58 10.05 -8.20
C MET A 1 -43.07 10.30 -7.96
N ARG A 2 -43.66 11.45 -8.37
CA ARG A 2 -45.13 11.61 -8.35
C ARG A 2 -45.88 10.67 -9.32
N GLU A 3 -45.18 10.15 -10.32
CA GLU A 3 -45.72 9.23 -11.34
C GLU A 3 -45.85 7.77 -10.87
N ILE A 4 -45.39 7.41 -9.67
CA ILE A 4 -45.34 6.00 -9.20
C ILE A 4 -46.54 5.64 -8.29
N GLY A 5 -47.53 6.54 -8.15
CA GLY A 5 -48.73 6.30 -7.33
C GLY A 5 -48.49 6.20 -5.82
N LEU A 6 -47.27 6.48 -5.35
CA LEU A 6 -46.94 6.45 -3.92
C LEU A 6 -47.48 7.69 -3.19
N SER A 7 -47.93 7.50 -1.95
CA SER A 7 -48.39 8.61 -1.12
C SER A 7 -47.25 9.59 -0.81
N PRO A 8 -47.55 10.88 -0.59
CA PRO A 8 -46.52 11.88 -0.30
C PRO A 8 -45.64 11.55 0.92
N PHE A 9 -46.20 10.91 1.94
CA PHE A 9 -45.46 10.54 3.16
C PHE A 9 -44.45 9.42 2.91
N VAL A 10 -44.79 8.42 2.08
CA VAL A 10 -43.87 7.33 1.72
C VAL A 10 -42.70 7.90 0.91
N ILE A 11 -42.98 8.79 -0.06
CA ILE A 11 -41.95 9.46 -0.84
C ILE A 11 -40.98 10.21 0.09
N LYS A 12 -41.51 10.95 1.08
CA LYS A 12 -40.68 11.71 2.01
C LYS A 12 -39.83 10.80 2.91
N TYR A 13 -40.40 9.70 3.41
CA TYR A 13 -39.66 8.72 4.19
C TYR A 13 -38.51 8.09 3.40
N VAL A 14 -38.77 7.66 2.16
CA VAL A 14 -37.75 7.08 1.27
C VAL A 14 -36.63 8.09 0.99
N GLU A 15 -36.98 9.35 0.70
CA GLU A 15 -36.00 10.43 0.51
C GLU A 15 -35.10 10.61 1.74
N CYS A 16 -35.69 10.76 2.93
CA CYS A 16 -34.94 10.90 4.18
C CYS A 16 -34.06 9.68 4.46
N SER A 17 -34.54 8.47 4.19
CA SER A 17 -33.78 7.23 4.37
C SER A 17 -32.58 7.15 3.42
N LEU A 18 -32.75 7.55 2.15
CA LEU A 18 -31.66 7.62 1.18
C LEU A 18 -30.61 8.68 1.57
N ILE A 19 -31.04 9.84 2.08
CA ILE A 19 -30.14 10.88 2.58
C ILE A 19 -29.36 10.37 3.80
N ALA A 20 -30.04 9.80 4.80
CA ALA A 20 -29.41 9.26 6.00
C ALA A 20 -28.41 8.14 5.67
N ARG A 21 -28.71 7.32 4.65
CA ARG A 21 -27.82 6.27 4.14
C ARG A 21 -26.73 6.79 3.19
N GLY A 22 -26.61 8.10 3.01
CA GLY A 22 -25.49 8.73 2.31
C GLY A 22 -25.64 8.85 0.79
N ALA A 23 -26.81 8.59 0.21
CA ALA A 23 -27.02 8.69 -1.24
C ALA A 23 -26.73 10.11 -1.77
N ALA A 24 -27.15 11.15 -1.04
CA ALA A 24 -26.85 12.54 -1.40
C ALA A 24 -25.34 12.81 -1.44
N LYS A 25 -24.59 12.30 -0.46
CA LYS A 25 -23.13 12.40 -0.42
C LYS A 25 -22.49 11.65 -1.59
N ALA A 26 -22.99 10.46 -1.95
CA ALA A 26 -22.49 9.70 -3.08
C ALA A 26 -22.69 10.43 -4.43
N PHE A 27 -23.85 11.06 -4.65
CA PHE A 27 -24.08 11.87 -5.85
C PHE A 27 -23.18 13.11 -5.90
N LEU A 28 -22.99 13.79 -4.77
CA LEU A 28 -22.07 14.91 -4.68
C LEU A 28 -20.63 14.48 -4.98
N VAL A 29 -20.15 13.41 -4.36
CA VAL A 29 -18.82 12.84 -4.62
C VAL A 29 -18.66 12.49 -6.10
N ARG A 30 -19.68 11.92 -6.75
CA ARG A 30 -19.63 11.62 -8.18
C ARG A 30 -19.51 12.90 -9.02
N LYS A 31 -20.26 13.95 -8.70
CA LYS A 31 -20.16 15.26 -9.37
C LYS A 31 -18.75 15.83 -9.23
N GLU A 32 -18.21 15.81 -8.00
CA GLU A 32 -16.87 16.32 -7.74
C GLU A 32 -15.78 15.46 -8.38
N LEU A 33 -15.95 14.14 -8.48
CA LEU A 33 -15.03 13.26 -9.22
C LEU A 33 -14.96 13.62 -10.70
N VAL A 34 -16.08 14.03 -11.33
CA VAL A 34 -16.08 14.49 -12.72
C VAL A 34 -15.30 15.80 -12.86
N ASN A 35 -15.45 16.73 -11.93
CA ASN A 35 -14.67 17.98 -11.90
C ASN A 35 -13.19 17.68 -11.68
N TYR A 36 -12.87 16.84 -10.70
CA TYR A 36 -11.51 16.42 -10.39
C TYR A 36 -10.83 15.77 -11.60
N LYS A 37 -11.52 14.88 -12.33
CA LYS A 37 -11.03 14.29 -13.59
C LYS A 37 -10.66 15.35 -14.64
N LYS A 38 -11.42 16.45 -14.74
CA LYS A 38 -11.12 17.55 -15.66
C LYS A 38 -9.89 18.34 -15.19
N VAL A 39 -9.78 18.62 -13.90
CA VAL A 39 -8.58 19.27 -13.31
C VAL A 39 -7.35 18.42 -13.61
N LEU A 40 -7.40 17.11 -13.35
CA LEU A 40 -6.31 16.18 -13.67
C LEU A 40 -5.95 16.19 -15.15
N TYR A 41 -6.92 16.29 -16.06
CA TYR A 41 -6.65 16.41 -17.48
C TYR A 41 -5.83 17.67 -17.80
N HIS A 42 -6.22 18.83 -17.28
CA HIS A 42 -5.48 20.07 -17.51
C HIS A 42 -4.09 20.03 -16.86
N MET A 43 -3.96 19.44 -15.66
CA MET A 43 -2.65 19.24 -15.03
C MET A 43 -1.73 18.35 -15.89
N VAL A 44 -2.25 17.26 -16.45
CA VAL A 44 -1.48 16.40 -17.38
C VAL A 44 -0.98 17.21 -18.58
N GLN A 45 -1.85 17.99 -19.22
CA GLN A 45 -1.47 18.82 -20.36
C GLN A 45 -0.40 19.85 -20.01
N GLN A 46 -0.52 20.52 -18.86
CA GLN A 46 0.47 21.48 -18.38
C GLN A 46 1.82 20.81 -18.07
N TYR A 47 1.80 19.67 -17.37
CA TYR A 47 3.02 18.92 -17.05
C TYR A 47 3.70 18.33 -18.29
N GLU A 48 2.94 17.94 -19.32
CA GLU A 48 3.50 17.54 -20.62
C GLU A 48 4.27 18.69 -21.29
N GLY A 49 3.70 19.90 -21.27
CA GLY A 49 4.37 21.11 -21.76
C GLY A 49 5.66 21.38 -20.99
N VAL A 50 5.58 21.47 -19.66
CA VAL A 50 6.76 21.72 -18.81
C VAL A 50 7.83 20.63 -18.98
N SER A 51 7.44 19.35 -19.08
CA SER A 51 8.40 18.26 -19.29
C SER A 51 9.14 18.40 -20.62
N LYS A 52 8.44 18.82 -21.68
CA LYS A 52 9.05 19.07 -22.99
C LYS A 52 10.00 20.26 -22.95
N ASP A 53 9.60 21.35 -22.31
CA ASP A 53 10.41 22.56 -22.20
C ASP A 53 11.69 22.31 -21.40
N VAL A 54 11.58 21.67 -20.23
CA VAL A 54 12.74 21.29 -19.40
C VAL A 54 13.64 20.29 -20.13
N GLY A 55 13.06 19.32 -20.86
CA GLY A 55 13.85 18.39 -21.67
C GLY A 55 14.62 19.07 -22.80
N THR A 56 14.02 20.08 -23.44
CA THR A 56 14.68 20.91 -24.46
C THR A 56 15.80 21.72 -23.82
N PHE A 57 15.52 22.38 -22.69
CA PHE A 57 16.52 23.16 -21.95
C PHE A 57 17.71 22.31 -21.50
N LEU A 58 17.45 21.10 -20.99
CA LEU A 58 18.49 20.15 -20.60
C LEU A 58 19.38 19.76 -21.78
N SER A 59 18.78 19.52 -22.95
CA SER A 59 19.51 19.15 -24.17
C SER A 59 20.41 20.28 -24.67
N LEU A 60 19.89 21.52 -24.67
CA LEU A 60 20.65 22.72 -25.02
C LEU A 60 21.78 22.95 -24.02
N TYR A 61 21.48 22.89 -22.72
CA TYR A 61 22.46 23.05 -21.66
C TYR A 61 23.60 22.03 -21.78
N TYR A 62 23.27 20.76 -22.05
CA TYR A 62 24.28 19.73 -22.28
C TYR A 62 25.13 20.01 -23.54
N ALA A 63 24.51 20.42 -24.65
CA ALA A 63 25.22 20.70 -25.89
C ALA A 63 26.23 21.85 -25.73
N GLU A 64 25.85 22.93 -25.04
CA GLU A 64 26.73 24.08 -24.76
C GLU A 64 27.89 23.74 -23.82
N HIS A 65 27.68 22.80 -22.90
CA HIS A 65 28.59 22.53 -21.80
C HIS A 65 29.31 21.16 -21.87
N ARG A 66 29.18 20.45 -23.00
CA ARG A 66 29.72 19.10 -23.21
C ARG A 66 31.23 18.96 -22.96
N LYS A 67 32.00 20.06 -22.99
CA LYS A 67 33.47 20.08 -22.86
C LYS A 67 33.99 20.71 -21.55
N VAL A 68 33.16 20.94 -20.53
CA VAL A 68 33.50 21.84 -19.39
C VAL A 68 33.47 21.16 -18.02
N GLU A 69 34.23 21.74 -17.09
CA GLU A 69 34.49 21.39 -15.69
C GLU A 69 33.35 20.76 -14.83
N PRO A 70 33.71 20.00 -13.78
CA PRO A 70 32.77 19.34 -12.85
C PRO A 70 31.65 20.21 -12.25
N SER A 71 31.90 21.51 -12.08
CA SER A 71 30.92 22.47 -11.54
C SER A 71 29.69 22.65 -12.45
N LYS A 72 29.85 22.51 -13.77
CA LYS A 72 28.74 22.60 -14.74
C LYS A 72 27.98 21.27 -14.94
N LEU A 73 28.60 20.14 -14.58
CA LEU A 73 27.91 18.84 -14.49
C LEU A 73 26.85 18.85 -13.38
N LEU A 74 27.03 19.66 -12.33
CA LEU A 74 26.04 19.81 -11.25
C LEU A 74 24.73 20.43 -11.76
N GLY A 75 24.81 21.48 -12.59
CA GLY A 75 23.63 22.11 -13.19
C GLY A 75 22.84 21.16 -14.08
N HIS A 76 23.55 20.36 -14.89
CA HIS A 76 22.94 19.30 -15.69
C HIS A 76 22.27 18.22 -14.81
N ALA A 77 22.93 17.77 -13.73
CA ALA A 77 22.38 16.78 -12.81
C ALA A 77 21.12 17.29 -12.09
N VAL A 78 21.09 18.57 -11.69
CA VAL A 78 19.91 19.20 -11.09
C VAL A 78 18.75 19.23 -12.08
N LEU A 79 18.97 19.73 -13.30
CA LEU A 79 17.93 19.78 -14.34
C LEU A 79 17.41 18.39 -14.70
N HIS A 80 18.30 17.40 -14.79
CA HIS A 80 17.91 16.01 -15.03
C HIS A 80 17.05 15.45 -13.89
N LYS A 81 17.40 15.74 -12.64
CA LYS A 81 16.60 15.37 -11.46
C LYS A 81 15.20 15.98 -11.51
N GLU A 82 15.10 17.28 -11.78
CA GLU A 82 13.79 17.95 -11.89
C GLU A 82 12.94 17.37 -13.03
N LEU A 83 13.56 17.10 -14.18
CA LEU A 83 12.88 16.43 -15.29
C LEU A 83 12.37 15.04 -14.91
N ALA A 84 13.14 14.27 -14.14
CA ALA A 84 12.73 12.96 -13.65
C ALA A 84 11.53 13.06 -12.68
N ILE A 85 11.52 14.07 -11.79
CA ILE A 85 10.38 14.33 -10.88
C ILE A 85 9.13 14.66 -11.69
N ILE A 86 9.23 15.56 -12.67
CA ILE A 86 8.09 15.94 -13.53
C ILE A 86 7.54 14.72 -14.28
N ARG A 87 8.42 13.91 -14.89
CA ARG A 87 8.01 12.69 -15.62
C ARG A 87 7.36 11.66 -14.70
N GLY A 88 7.89 11.49 -13.49
CA GLY A 88 7.29 10.64 -12.47
C GLY A 88 5.89 11.12 -12.09
N ALA A 89 5.74 12.40 -11.75
CA ALA A 89 4.47 13.02 -11.42
C ALA A 89 3.45 12.90 -12.55
N LEU A 90 3.88 13.05 -13.82
CA LEU A 90 3.02 12.88 -14.99
C LEU A 90 2.40 11.48 -15.06
N ASN A 91 3.19 10.44 -14.77
CA ASN A 91 2.68 9.07 -14.72
C ASN A 91 1.64 8.88 -13.61
N ILE A 92 1.87 9.45 -12.42
CA ILE A 92 0.89 9.44 -11.32
C ILE A 92 -0.41 10.12 -11.77
N LEU A 93 -0.32 11.32 -12.38
CA LEU A 93 -1.50 12.07 -12.82
C LEU A 93 -2.31 11.30 -13.88
N ARG A 94 -1.62 10.62 -14.80
CA ARG A 94 -2.25 9.76 -15.83
C ARG A 94 -2.99 8.59 -15.20
N ASP A 95 -2.39 7.91 -14.23
CA ASP A 95 -3.02 6.80 -13.51
C ASP A 95 -4.22 7.27 -12.69
N THR A 96 -4.07 8.33 -11.90
CA THR A 96 -5.16 8.90 -11.10
C THR A 96 -6.32 9.33 -12.00
N ARG A 97 -6.05 9.94 -13.15
CA ARG A 97 -7.08 10.30 -14.13
C ARG A 97 -7.72 9.06 -14.75
N GLY A 98 -6.91 8.07 -15.15
CA GLY A 98 -7.38 6.80 -15.71
C GLY A 98 -8.34 6.10 -14.76
N TRP A 99 -7.95 6.01 -13.49
CA TRP A 99 -8.77 5.41 -12.44
C TRP A 99 -10.04 6.22 -12.16
N THR A 100 -9.92 7.54 -12.00
CA THR A 100 -11.10 8.42 -11.80
C THR A 100 -12.07 8.30 -12.98
N LYS A 101 -11.56 8.19 -14.22
CA LYS A 101 -12.38 7.96 -15.41
C LYS A 101 -13.15 6.65 -15.30
N GLN A 102 -12.51 5.55 -14.89
CA GLN A 102 -13.19 4.26 -14.70
C GLN A 102 -14.34 4.38 -13.68
N ILE A 103 -14.11 5.05 -12.55
CA ILE A 103 -15.16 5.30 -11.54
C ILE A 103 -16.33 6.10 -12.14
N CYS A 104 -16.03 7.17 -12.90
CA CYS A 104 -17.05 7.96 -13.58
C CYS A 104 -17.83 7.18 -14.66
N CYS A 105 -17.27 6.10 -15.20
CA CYS A 105 -17.89 5.27 -16.23
C CYS A 105 -18.77 4.14 -15.65
N VAL A 106 -18.73 3.89 -14.34
CA VAL A 106 -19.66 2.94 -13.70
C VAL A 106 -21.10 3.43 -13.91
N PRO A 107 -22.01 2.60 -14.44
CA PRO A 107 -23.41 2.96 -14.61
C PRO A 107 -24.06 3.36 -13.29
N ARG A 108 -25.04 4.25 -13.36
CA ARG A 108 -25.83 4.65 -12.17
C ARG A 108 -26.65 3.50 -11.59
N TYR A 109 -26.97 2.53 -12.45
CA TYR A 109 -27.72 1.32 -12.12
C TYR A 109 -26.82 0.12 -12.43
N PRO A 110 -25.88 -0.23 -11.53
CA PRO A 110 -25.04 -1.40 -11.72
C PRO A 110 -25.93 -2.64 -11.77
N THR A 111 -25.83 -3.41 -12.84
CA THR A 111 -26.46 -4.74 -12.92
C THR A 111 -25.60 -5.74 -12.16
N HIS A 112 -26.14 -6.94 -11.91
CA HIS A 112 -25.46 -8.05 -11.23
C HIS A 112 -24.13 -8.46 -11.90
N ASN A 113 -23.89 -8.05 -13.15
CA ASN A 113 -22.67 -8.36 -13.91
C ASN A 113 -21.55 -7.30 -13.74
N TYR A 114 -21.80 -6.19 -13.03
CA TYR A 114 -20.76 -5.17 -12.84
C TYR A 114 -19.82 -5.56 -11.69
N LYS A 115 -18.53 -5.71 -12.00
CA LYS A 115 -17.47 -5.84 -10.98
C LYS A 115 -17.44 -4.57 -10.13
N GLN A 116 -17.55 -4.72 -8.81
CA GLN A 116 -17.31 -3.65 -7.85
C GLN A 116 -15.86 -3.16 -8.02
N LEU A 117 -15.67 -1.87 -8.30
CA LEU A 117 -14.33 -1.32 -8.59
C LEU A 117 -13.45 -1.20 -7.34
N PHE A 118 -14.03 -0.96 -6.17
CA PHE A 118 -13.34 -0.96 -4.88
C PHE A 118 -14.35 -1.00 -3.72
N LEU A 119 -13.90 -1.52 -2.58
CA LEU A 119 -14.52 -1.34 -1.27
C LEU A 119 -13.72 -0.24 -0.55
N ALA A 120 -14.36 0.88 -0.26
CA ALA A 120 -13.76 1.90 0.61
C ALA A 120 -13.94 1.45 2.06
N GLY A 121 -12.83 1.23 2.77
CA GLY A 121 -12.80 1.05 4.21
C GLY A 121 -12.03 2.18 4.88
N ASP A 122 -12.26 2.40 6.18
CA ASP A 122 -11.65 3.48 6.97
C ASP A 122 -10.12 3.36 7.14
N THR A 123 -9.55 2.25 6.69
CA THR A 123 -8.17 1.82 6.90
C THR A 123 -7.27 1.98 5.67
N GLY A 124 -7.79 2.52 4.56
CA GLY A 124 -6.98 2.89 3.38
C GLY A 124 -7.54 2.44 2.04
N ILE A 125 -6.74 2.58 0.98
CA ILE A 125 -7.06 2.09 -0.37
C ILE A 125 -6.54 0.65 -0.48
N TRP A 126 -7.46 -0.32 -0.40
CA TRP A 126 -7.16 -1.76 -0.32
C TRP A 126 -6.96 -2.44 -1.68
N CYS A 127 -7.58 -1.89 -2.73
CA CYS A 127 -7.48 -2.42 -4.08
C CYS A 127 -6.82 -1.39 -5.00
N LYS A 128 -5.59 -1.68 -5.45
CA LYS A 128 -4.92 -0.91 -6.50
C LYS A 128 -5.39 -1.42 -7.85
N PRO A 129 -5.90 -0.57 -8.76
CA PRO A 129 -6.27 -1.01 -10.09
C PRO A 129 -5.09 -1.66 -10.84
N GLU A 130 -5.35 -2.78 -11.48
CA GLU A 130 -4.36 -3.46 -12.33
C GLU A 130 -3.92 -2.55 -13.50
N GLY A 131 -2.67 -2.68 -13.91
CA GLY A 131 -2.14 -1.97 -15.09
C GLY A 131 -1.77 -0.50 -14.87
N MET A 132 -1.82 0.02 -13.64
CA MET A 132 -1.31 1.35 -13.31
C MET A 132 0.21 1.48 -13.62
N ILE A 133 0.59 2.57 -14.25
CA ILE A 133 2.00 2.92 -14.54
C ILE A 133 2.82 2.98 -13.24
N CYS A 134 2.24 3.51 -12.15
CA CYS A 134 2.86 3.57 -10.83
C CYS A 134 3.35 2.20 -10.37
N GLN A 135 2.55 1.15 -10.57
CA GLN A 135 2.93 -0.19 -10.15
C GLN A 135 4.17 -0.65 -10.94
N ARG A 136 4.16 -0.47 -12.26
CA ARG A 136 5.34 -0.79 -13.10
C ARG A 136 6.57 0.02 -12.70
N MET A 137 6.39 1.29 -12.33
CA MET A 137 7.48 2.12 -11.80
C MET A 137 8.02 1.55 -10.48
N TYR A 138 7.15 1.21 -9.53
CA TYR A 138 7.57 0.58 -8.26
C TYR A 138 8.30 -0.73 -8.49
N ASP A 139 7.81 -1.58 -9.39
CA ASP A 139 8.44 -2.86 -9.72
C ASP A 139 9.82 -2.64 -10.36
N HIS A 140 9.92 -1.69 -11.30
CA HIS A 140 11.17 -1.31 -11.94
C HIS A 140 12.19 -0.72 -10.96
N PHE A 141 11.76 0.22 -10.09
CA PHE A 141 12.60 0.77 -9.04
C PHE A 141 13.01 -0.29 -8.04
N GLY A 142 12.14 -1.24 -7.72
CA GLY A 142 12.47 -2.42 -6.92
C GLY A 142 13.63 -3.19 -7.54
N GLY A 143 13.60 -3.43 -8.85
CA GLY A 143 14.70 -4.06 -9.58
C GLY A 143 16.01 -3.27 -9.49
N ILE A 144 15.97 -1.95 -9.73
CA ILE A 144 17.15 -1.08 -9.62
C ILE A 144 17.72 -1.10 -8.19
N VAL A 145 16.87 -1.02 -7.17
CA VAL A 145 17.31 -1.04 -5.77
C VAL A 145 18.01 -2.36 -5.45
N GLU A 146 17.48 -3.50 -5.92
CA GLU A 146 18.13 -4.79 -5.71
C GLU A 146 19.45 -4.91 -6.48
N GLU A 147 19.54 -4.36 -7.70
CA GLU A 147 20.79 -4.28 -8.45
C GLU A 147 21.82 -3.42 -7.72
N CYS A 148 21.46 -2.20 -7.31
CA CYS A 148 22.33 -1.31 -6.54
C CYS A 148 22.76 -1.94 -5.20
N ARG A 149 21.87 -2.68 -4.52
CA ARG A 149 22.21 -3.43 -3.30
C ARG A 149 23.24 -4.51 -3.56
N ARG A 150 23.14 -5.22 -4.69
CA ARG A 150 24.14 -6.21 -5.10
C ARG A 150 25.49 -5.55 -5.36
N THR A 151 25.53 -4.48 -6.16
CA THR A 151 26.77 -3.73 -6.41
C THR A 151 27.36 -3.20 -5.11
N LEU A 152 26.54 -2.67 -4.21
CA LEU A 152 26.99 -2.18 -2.91
C LEU A 152 27.63 -3.30 -2.06
N ARG A 153 27.07 -4.51 -2.05
CA ARG A 153 27.69 -5.68 -1.39
C ARG A 153 29.06 -6.01 -1.99
N GLU A 154 29.18 -5.99 -3.32
CA GLU A 154 30.44 -6.26 -4.03
C GLU A 154 31.52 -5.23 -3.66
N VAL A 155 31.17 -3.93 -3.66
CA VAL A 155 32.08 -2.84 -3.27
C VAL A 155 32.49 -2.98 -1.80
N ILE A 156 31.54 -3.25 -0.89
CA ILE A 156 31.83 -3.44 0.53
C ILE A 156 32.71 -4.68 0.77
N ALA A 157 32.53 -5.75 0.01
CA ALA A 157 33.39 -6.92 0.10
C ALA A 157 34.83 -6.62 -0.34
N ALA A 158 35.02 -5.73 -1.33
CA ALA A 158 36.33 -5.35 -1.85
C ALA A 158 37.04 -4.30 -0.99
N GLU A 159 36.34 -3.26 -0.56
CA GLU A 159 36.91 -2.09 0.11
C GLU A 159 36.75 -2.10 1.64
N GLY A 160 35.90 -3.00 2.14
CA GLY A 160 35.56 -3.10 3.55
C GLY A 160 34.34 -2.25 3.94
N TRP A 161 33.87 -2.49 5.16
CA TRP A 161 32.77 -1.76 5.77
C TRP A 161 33.24 -1.02 7.03
N PRO A 162 32.87 0.27 7.22
CA PRO A 162 32.12 1.14 6.31
C PRO A 162 32.99 1.73 5.19
N LEU A 163 32.40 2.01 4.02
CA LEU A 163 33.10 2.64 2.90
C LEU A 163 33.66 4.01 3.29
N GLN A 164 34.88 4.31 2.82
CA GLN A 164 35.57 5.58 3.06
C GLN A 164 35.76 6.37 1.77
N PRO A 165 35.65 7.72 1.80
CA PRO A 165 35.27 8.52 2.97
C PRO A 165 33.77 8.39 3.30
N ASP A 166 33.42 8.48 4.58
CA ASP A 166 32.02 8.45 5.03
C ASP A 166 31.22 9.67 4.48
N PHE A 167 29.89 9.55 4.41
CA PHE A 167 29.05 10.64 3.95
C PHE A 167 29.09 11.82 4.94
N PRO A 168 29.10 13.08 4.49
CA PRO A 168 29.03 14.23 5.38
C PRO A 168 27.66 14.33 6.07
N GLY A 169 27.64 14.85 7.30
CA GLY A 169 26.42 15.22 8.01
C GLY A 169 26.24 14.55 9.37
N LYS A 170 24.99 14.55 9.88
CA LYS A 170 24.64 14.01 11.19
C LYS A 170 24.86 12.49 11.22
N LYS A 171 25.60 12.04 12.22
CA LYS A 171 25.76 10.62 12.53
C LYS A 171 24.58 10.10 13.34
N LEU A 172 24.19 8.86 13.08
CA LEU A 172 23.13 8.12 13.76
C LEU A 172 23.72 6.84 14.35
N LYS A 173 23.34 6.54 15.59
CA LYS A 173 23.74 5.31 16.27
C LYS A 173 22.90 4.13 15.78
N CYS A 174 23.56 3.05 15.39
CA CYS A 174 22.93 1.77 15.10
C CYS A 174 22.53 1.10 16.42
N ARG A 175 21.27 0.67 16.55
CA ARG A 175 20.77 -0.02 17.74
C ARG A 175 21.27 -1.46 17.90
N VAL A 176 21.81 -2.05 16.83
CA VAL A 176 22.30 -3.45 16.83
C VAL A 176 23.77 -3.49 17.23
N CYS A 177 24.65 -2.84 16.49
CA CYS A 177 26.09 -2.83 16.78
C CYS A 177 26.56 -1.66 17.66
N SER A 178 25.67 -0.73 18.04
CA SER A 178 25.97 0.47 18.84
C SER A 178 26.98 1.45 18.23
N GLN A 179 27.45 1.25 17.00
CA GLN A 179 28.35 2.16 16.28
C GLN A 179 27.58 3.32 15.63
N GLU A 180 28.28 4.43 15.38
CA GLU A 180 27.73 5.61 14.72
C GLU A 180 28.14 5.68 13.25
N TYR A 181 27.17 5.92 12.39
CA TYR A 181 27.38 6.06 10.95
C TYR A 181 26.62 7.28 10.43
N SER A 182 27.06 7.84 9.31
CA SER A 182 26.30 8.90 8.65
C SER A 182 24.90 8.46 8.28
N LYS A 183 23.95 9.42 8.28
CA LYS A 183 22.52 9.15 8.04
C LYS A 183 22.22 8.31 6.78
N GLY A 184 23.05 8.41 5.73
CA GLY A 184 22.90 7.60 4.52
C GLY A 184 23.08 6.10 4.73
N TRP A 185 23.82 5.69 5.78
CA TRP A 185 24.09 4.30 6.12
C TRP A 185 23.12 3.70 7.14
N VAL A 186 22.22 4.50 7.71
CA VAL A 186 21.33 4.08 8.80
C VAL A 186 19.87 4.28 8.41
N GLN A 187 19.12 3.18 8.40
CA GLN A 187 17.67 3.18 8.21
C GLN A 187 16.99 2.65 9.47
N ASN A 188 16.00 3.38 10.00
CA ASN A 188 15.28 3.00 11.23
C ASN A 188 16.21 2.63 12.40
N TYR A 189 17.29 3.39 12.58
CA TYR A 189 18.33 3.15 13.58
C TYR A 189 19.09 1.82 13.43
N VAL A 190 19.09 1.21 12.25
CA VAL A 190 19.89 0.01 11.93
C VAL A 190 20.84 0.39 10.79
N CYS A 191 22.14 0.14 10.96
CA CYS A 191 23.10 0.37 9.88
C CYS A 191 22.94 -0.69 8.79
N TRP A 192 23.35 -0.34 7.56
CA TRP A 192 23.22 -1.21 6.40
C TRP A 192 23.82 -2.61 6.62
N LYS A 193 25.00 -2.71 7.26
CA LYS A 193 25.62 -4.02 7.54
C LYS A 193 24.77 -4.88 8.48
N CYS A 194 24.32 -4.32 9.61
CA CYS A 194 23.45 -5.05 10.52
C CYS A 194 22.11 -5.41 9.84
N GLU A 195 21.60 -4.56 8.95
CA GLU A 195 20.43 -4.89 8.15
C GLU A 195 20.69 -6.12 7.26
N ASP A 196 21.80 -6.12 6.51
CA ASP A 196 22.15 -7.20 5.58
C ASP A 196 22.46 -8.53 6.31
N ASP A 197 23.18 -8.48 7.43
CA ASP A 197 23.51 -9.63 8.27
C ASP A 197 22.24 -10.27 8.87
N LEU A 198 21.32 -9.43 9.38
CA LEU A 198 20.05 -9.91 9.94
C LEU A 198 19.18 -10.52 8.83
N ARG A 199 19.07 -9.89 7.67
CA ARG A 199 18.33 -10.44 6.54
C ARG A 199 18.91 -11.77 6.06
N SER A 200 20.23 -11.85 5.97
CA SER A 200 20.94 -13.06 5.55
C SER A 200 20.80 -14.21 6.55
N SER A 201 20.61 -13.90 7.83
CA SER A 201 20.27 -14.88 8.87
C SER A 201 18.77 -15.15 9.02
N GLY A 202 17.93 -14.64 8.12
CA GLY A 202 16.48 -14.86 8.13
C GLY A 202 15.72 -14.02 9.18
N LYS A 203 16.37 -13.03 9.78
CA LYS A 203 15.82 -12.21 10.88
C LYS A 203 15.42 -10.82 10.43
N CYS A 204 14.32 -10.31 10.97
CA CYS A 204 13.87 -8.96 10.69
C CYS A 204 14.83 -7.91 11.28
N PRO A 205 15.35 -6.97 10.48
CA PRO A 205 16.25 -5.93 10.99
C PRO A 205 15.51 -4.88 11.82
N PHE A 206 14.24 -4.61 11.53
CA PHE A 206 13.51 -3.44 12.05
C PHE A 206 12.57 -3.74 13.23
N GLU A 207 12.22 -5.00 13.47
CA GLU A 207 11.43 -5.40 14.63
C GLU A 207 12.29 -5.60 15.88
N ARG A 208 11.67 -5.50 17.06
CA ARG A 208 12.30 -5.84 18.34
C ARG A 208 12.62 -7.34 18.37
N ASP A 209 13.75 -7.72 18.96
CA ASP A 209 14.20 -9.11 19.12
C ASP A 209 14.48 -9.88 17.82
N HIS A 210 14.43 -9.21 16.67
CA HIS A 210 14.81 -9.74 15.36
C HIS A 210 14.15 -11.09 15.01
N PRO A 211 12.79 -11.15 14.97
CA PRO A 211 12.07 -12.39 14.72
C PRO A 211 12.42 -12.98 13.35
N PRO A 212 12.31 -14.32 13.20
CA PRO A 212 12.58 -15.01 11.93
C PRO A 212 11.43 -14.84 10.94
N SER A 213 11.17 -13.60 10.52
CA SER A 213 10.06 -13.23 9.64
C SER A 213 10.50 -12.81 8.24
N ILE A 214 11.75 -13.12 7.86
CA ILE A 214 12.26 -12.90 6.51
C ILE A 214 11.92 -14.10 5.63
N CYS A 215 11.39 -13.81 4.44
CA CYS A 215 11.20 -14.79 3.40
C CYS A 215 12.56 -15.29 2.85
N PRO A 216 12.83 -16.61 2.79
CA PRO A 216 14.08 -17.13 2.24
C PRO A 216 14.23 -16.85 0.74
N HIS A 217 13.11 -16.79 -0.02
CA HIS A 217 13.12 -16.57 -1.46
C HIS A 217 13.31 -15.10 -1.84
N SER A 218 12.65 -14.18 -1.13
CA SER A 218 12.68 -12.74 -1.47
C SER A 218 13.59 -11.90 -0.58
N ARG A 219 14.10 -12.46 0.52
CA ARG A 219 14.86 -11.76 1.58
C ARG A 219 14.15 -10.52 2.16
N LYS A 220 12.83 -10.46 2.00
CA LYS A 220 11.96 -9.41 2.52
C LYS A 220 11.20 -9.88 3.76
N CYS A 221 10.96 -8.97 4.68
CA CYS A 221 10.26 -9.23 5.93
C CYS A 221 8.75 -9.20 5.73
N PHE A 222 8.06 -10.23 6.24
CA PHE A 222 6.60 -10.27 6.24
C PHE A 222 5.97 -9.24 7.19
N SER A 223 6.66 -8.88 8.28
CA SER A 223 6.18 -7.89 9.26
C SER A 223 6.39 -6.46 8.79
N CYS A 224 7.65 -6.03 8.61
CA CYS A 224 7.95 -4.61 8.41
C CYS A 224 7.92 -4.16 6.94
N GLU A 225 8.08 -5.08 5.98
CA GLU A 225 8.04 -4.78 4.54
C GLU A 225 6.78 -5.31 3.88
N LEU A 226 5.93 -6.00 4.65
CA LEU A 226 4.62 -6.43 4.21
C LEU A 226 4.68 -7.30 2.95
N ALA A 227 5.73 -8.12 2.86
CA ALA A 227 6.05 -8.91 1.68
C ALA A 227 5.00 -10.01 1.44
N SER A 228 4.88 -10.42 0.18
CA SER A 228 4.22 -11.67 -0.22
C SER A 228 5.26 -12.55 -0.93
N CYS A 229 5.10 -13.86 -0.82
CA CYS A 229 5.94 -14.84 -1.50
C CYS A 229 5.11 -16.03 -1.95
N ARG A 230 5.01 -16.22 -3.27
CA ARG A 230 4.27 -17.32 -3.88
C ARG A 230 4.90 -18.68 -3.56
N GLU A 231 6.23 -18.75 -3.49
CA GLU A 231 6.97 -19.98 -3.15
C GLU A 231 6.75 -20.40 -1.69
N CYS A 232 6.67 -19.44 -0.75
CA CYS A 232 6.29 -19.72 0.63
C CYS A 232 4.79 -19.97 0.83
N GLY A 233 3.95 -19.76 -0.20
CA GLY A 233 2.49 -19.73 -0.05
C GLY A 233 1.99 -18.59 0.86
N LEU A 234 2.82 -17.59 1.14
CA LEU A 234 2.46 -16.46 2.00
C LEU A 234 2.01 -15.30 1.13
N VAL A 235 0.73 -14.96 1.22
CA VAL A 235 0.14 -13.86 0.47
C VAL A 235 -0.43 -12.85 1.44
N ARG A 236 -0.15 -11.58 1.18
CA ARG A 236 -0.76 -10.47 1.91
C ARG A 236 -1.98 -9.98 1.14
N GLY A 237 -3.11 -9.88 1.83
CA GLY A 237 -4.32 -9.26 1.32
C GLY A 237 -5.30 -8.92 2.44
N ASP A 238 -6.52 -8.58 2.06
CA ASP A 238 -7.63 -8.31 2.96
C ASP A 238 -8.56 -9.53 3.07
N GLY A 239 -9.66 -9.37 3.81
CA GLY A 239 -10.68 -10.42 3.92
C GLY A 239 -11.29 -10.82 2.57
N GLY A 240 -11.31 -9.92 1.58
CA GLY A 240 -11.76 -10.22 0.23
C GLY A 240 -10.82 -11.19 -0.50
N LEU A 241 -9.51 -10.96 -0.39
CA LEU A 241 -8.53 -11.93 -0.89
C LEU A 241 -8.64 -13.26 -0.17
N VAL A 242 -8.89 -13.27 1.14
CA VAL A 242 -9.11 -14.53 1.89
C VAL A 242 -10.32 -15.29 1.34
N LEU A 243 -11.47 -14.64 1.12
CA LEU A 243 -12.65 -15.26 0.50
C LEU A 243 -12.32 -15.87 -0.88
N GLN A 244 -11.59 -15.12 -1.70
CA GLN A 244 -11.14 -15.61 -3.01
C GLN A 244 -10.21 -16.83 -2.87
N LEU A 245 -9.27 -16.80 -1.92
CA LEU A 245 -8.36 -17.91 -1.69
C LEU A 245 -9.10 -19.14 -1.16
N VAL A 246 -10.06 -18.98 -0.26
CA VAL A 246 -10.87 -20.08 0.29
C VAL A 246 -11.71 -20.72 -0.82
N SER A 247 -12.38 -19.93 -1.65
CA SER A 247 -13.17 -20.44 -2.78
C SER A 247 -12.31 -21.15 -3.85
N THR A 248 -11.10 -20.66 -4.08
CA THR A 248 -10.17 -21.20 -5.10
C THR A 248 -9.45 -22.45 -4.60
N LEU A 249 -8.85 -22.39 -3.42
CA LEU A 249 -8.01 -23.45 -2.86
C LEU A 249 -8.84 -24.56 -2.19
N ARG A 250 -10.07 -24.25 -1.75
CA ARG A 250 -10.95 -25.15 -1.00
C ARG A 250 -10.19 -25.88 0.14
N PRO A 251 -9.57 -25.12 1.06
CA PRO A 251 -8.76 -25.71 2.11
C PRO A 251 -9.62 -26.60 3.02
N GLU A 252 -9.04 -27.67 3.57
CA GLU A 252 -9.80 -28.49 4.52
C GLU A 252 -9.98 -27.78 5.88
N TYR A 253 -9.00 -26.99 6.28
CA TYR A 253 -8.96 -26.29 7.57
C TYR A 253 -8.58 -24.82 7.37
N ILE A 254 -9.27 -23.92 8.08
CA ILE A 254 -8.95 -22.49 8.09
C ILE A 254 -8.67 -22.05 9.52
N PHE A 255 -7.56 -21.38 9.74
CA PHE A 255 -7.22 -20.75 11.03
C PHE A 255 -7.22 -19.23 10.86
N ILE A 256 -7.99 -18.53 11.69
CA ILE A 256 -8.16 -17.07 11.62
C ILE A 256 -7.75 -16.47 12.97
N ASP A 257 -6.78 -15.57 12.96
CA ASP A 257 -6.43 -14.79 14.15
C ASP A 257 -7.60 -13.86 14.54
N PHE A 258 -7.87 -13.72 15.83
CA PHE A 258 -9.02 -12.95 16.31
C PHE A 258 -8.70 -11.45 16.31
N ASP A 259 -7.68 -11.05 17.07
CA ASP A 259 -7.37 -9.64 17.33
C ASP A 259 -6.76 -8.97 16.10
N GLU A 260 -7.25 -7.79 15.76
CA GLU A 260 -6.85 -6.97 14.60
C GLU A 260 -6.97 -7.65 13.22
N THR A 261 -7.49 -8.89 13.17
CA THR A 261 -7.74 -9.67 11.95
C THR A 261 -9.23 -9.91 11.76
N LEU A 262 -9.84 -10.77 12.60
CA LEU A 262 -11.29 -11.02 12.58
C LEU A 262 -12.07 -9.92 13.30
N CYS A 263 -11.54 -9.37 14.40
CA CYS A 263 -12.17 -8.31 15.20
C CYS A 263 -11.23 -7.11 15.35
N ASN A 264 -11.78 -5.90 15.44
CA ASN A 264 -11.00 -4.68 15.67
C ASN A 264 -10.53 -4.49 17.13
N THR A 265 -10.55 -5.55 17.94
CA THR A 265 -9.97 -5.54 19.29
C THR A 265 -8.45 -5.45 19.21
N LYS A 266 -7.86 -4.67 20.12
CA LYS A 266 -6.40 -4.70 20.32
C LYS A 266 -6.02 -6.03 20.97
N SER A 267 -4.86 -6.55 20.59
CA SER A 267 -4.31 -7.83 21.07
C SER A 267 -4.54 -8.05 22.58
N GLY A 268 -5.26 -9.13 22.91
CA GLY A 268 -5.48 -9.59 24.29
C GLY A 268 -6.65 -8.92 25.04
N LEU A 269 -7.36 -7.96 24.45
CA LEU A 269 -8.50 -7.29 25.10
C LEU A 269 -9.85 -7.92 24.73
N LYS A 270 -10.73 -8.07 25.72
CA LYS A 270 -12.10 -8.57 25.49
C LYS A 270 -12.89 -7.67 24.51
N PRO A 271 -13.66 -8.24 23.57
CA PRO A 271 -14.51 -7.47 22.69
C PRO A 271 -15.71 -6.88 23.46
N ILE A 272 -16.18 -5.71 23.03
CA ILE A 272 -17.31 -4.99 23.63
C ILE A 272 -18.40 -4.83 22.57
N LEU A 273 -19.58 -5.42 22.81
CA LEU A 273 -20.75 -5.31 21.92
C LEU A 273 -21.13 -3.85 21.68
N GLY A 274 -21.42 -3.50 20.42
CA GLY A 274 -21.76 -2.14 20.00
C GLY A 274 -20.57 -1.18 19.88
N LYS A 275 -19.37 -1.59 20.29
CA LYS A 275 -18.12 -0.81 20.14
C LYS A 275 -17.15 -1.48 19.18
N ASN A 276 -16.93 -2.78 19.36
CA ASN A 276 -16.10 -3.58 18.49
C ASN A 276 -16.94 -4.18 17.37
N GLY A 277 -16.32 -4.40 16.21
CA GLY A 277 -16.96 -5.01 15.06
C GLY A 277 -16.10 -6.16 14.50
N LEU A 278 -16.77 -7.08 13.81
CA LEU A 278 -16.11 -8.15 13.05
C LEU A 278 -15.83 -7.70 11.62
N ASN A 279 -14.77 -8.25 11.04
CA ASN A 279 -14.49 -8.14 9.62
C ASN A 279 -15.56 -8.93 8.85
N PRO A 280 -16.40 -8.28 8.02
CA PRO A 280 -17.55 -8.92 7.40
C PRO A 280 -17.16 -10.02 6.41
N GLN A 281 -16.05 -9.85 5.68
CA GLN A 281 -15.58 -10.87 4.75
C GLN A 281 -15.06 -12.12 5.48
N LEU A 282 -14.37 -11.94 6.61
CA LEU A 282 -13.92 -13.08 7.39
C LEU A 282 -15.09 -13.76 8.12
N LEU A 283 -16.09 -13.00 8.58
CA LEU A 283 -17.31 -13.57 9.13
C LEU A 283 -18.05 -14.44 8.09
N GLU A 284 -18.08 -14.02 6.82
CA GLU A 284 -18.61 -14.84 5.73
C GLU A 284 -17.82 -16.16 5.57
N VAL A 285 -16.49 -16.15 5.73
CA VAL A 285 -15.68 -17.38 5.75
C VAL A 285 -16.09 -18.28 6.93
N LEU A 286 -16.26 -17.72 8.13
CA LEU A 286 -16.70 -18.47 9.31
C LEU A 286 -18.07 -19.15 9.09
N GLN A 287 -18.99 -18.45 8.42
CA GLN A 287 -20.35 -18.95 8.19
C GLN A 287 -20.44 -19.95 7.03
N SER A 288 -19.60 -19.79 6.01
CA SER A 288 -19.66 -20.59 4.78
C SER A 288 -18.76 -21.82 4.80
N HIS A 289 -17.69 -21.83 5.61
CA HIS A 289 -16.72 -22.90 5.63
C HIS A 289 -16.91 -23.82 6.85
N PRO A 290 -16.99 -25.16 6.68
CA PRO A 290 -17.39 -26.06 7.77
C PRO A 290 -16.34 -26.23 8.88
N LYS A 291 -15.06 -25.94 8.57
CA LYS A 291 -13.92 -26.16 9.47
C LYS A 291 -13.09 -24.88 9.61
N VAL A 292 -13.56 -23.95 10.44
CA VAL A 292 -12.86 -22.69 10.77
C VAL A 292 -12.53 -22.65 12.26
N TYR A 293 -11.27 -22.33 12.56
CA TYR A 293 -10.74 -22.25 13.91
C TYR A 293 -10.27 -20.83 14.17
N ILE A 294 -10.81 -20.21 15.22
CA ILE A 294 -10.34 -18.90 15.66
C ILE A 294 -9.15 -19.10 16.59
N VAL A 295 -8.04 -18.45 16.25
CA VAL A 295 -6.83 -18.39 17.06
C VAL A 295 -6.83 -17.05 17.78
N THR A 296 -6.56 -17.04 19.07
CA THR A 296 -6.54 -15.80 19.85
C THR A 296 -5.46 -15.83 20.91
N LYS A 297 -4.88 -14.66 21.19
CA LYS A 297 -3.96 -14.43 22.30
C LYS A 297 -4.70 -14.01 23.59
N GLN A 298 -6.03 -13.93 23.56
CA GLN A 298 -6.82 -13.60 24.73
C GLN A 298 -6.73 -14.68 25.80
N ASN A 299 -6.94 -14.28 27.05
CA ASN A 299 -7.02 -15.21 28.17
C ASN A 299 -8.13 -16.25 27.90
N VAL A 300 -7.86 -17.53 28.18
CA VAL A 300 -8.81 -18.64 28.02
C VAL A 300 -10.14 -18.36 28.71
N GLY A 301 -10.12 -17.59 29.82
CA GLY A 301 -11.33 -17.15 30.53
C GLY A 301 -12.26 -16.22 29.72
N HIS A 302 -11.85 -15.74 28.54
CA HIS A 302 -12.71 -14.93 27.66
C HIS A 302 -13.41 -15.74 26.57
N LYS A 303 -13.22 -17.07 26.52
CA LYS A 303 -13.79 -17.93 25.48
C LYS A 303 -15.29 -17.72 25.29
N GLU A 304 -16.07 -17.81 26.37
CA GLU A 304 -17.53 -17.65 26.33
C GLU A 304 -17.94 -16.26 25.82
N ILE A 305 -17.18 -15.23 26.19
CA ILE A 305 -17.42 -13.85 25.73
C ILE A 305 -17.19 -13.76 24.22
N LEU A 306 -16.14 -14.41 23.71
CA LEU A 306 -15.82 -14.44 22.29
C LEU A 306 -16.91 -15.17 21.50
N GLU A 307 -17.33 -16.34 21.97
CA GLU A 307 -18.41 -17.13 21.35
C GLU A 307 -19.71 -16.32 21.27
N VAL A 308 -20.16 -15.75 22.39
CA VAL A 308 -21.35 -14.90 22.44
C VAL A 308 -21.21 -13.64 21.58
N PHE A 309 -20.01 -13.07 21.50
CA PHE A 309 -19.75 -11.90 20.67
C PHE A 309 -19.88 -12.22 19.18
N ILE A 310 -19.36 -13.37 18.75
CA ILE A 310 -19.42 -13.83 17.37
C ILE A 310 -20.87 -14.22 17.00
N GLU A 311 -21.57 -14.95 17.86
CA GLU A 311 -22.97 -15.35 17.62
C GLU A 311 -23.93 -14.16 17.45
N LYS A 312 -23.60 -13.02 18.06
CA LYS A 312 -24.42 -11.79 17.99
C LYS A 312 -24.16 -10.94 16.74
N HIS A 313 -23.22 -11.33 15.87
CA HIS A 313 -22.89 -10.65 14.62
C HIS A 313 -23.26 -11.50 13.40
#